data_AF-A0A929BD41-F1
#
_entry.id   AF-A0A929BD41-F1
#
_cell.length_a   1.000
_cell.length_b   1.000
_cell.length_c   1.000
_cell.angle_alpha   90.00
_cell.angle_beta   90.00
_cell.angle_gamma   90.00
#
_symmetry.space_group_name_H-M   'P 1'
#
loop_
_entity.id
_entity.type
_entity.pdbx_description
1 polymer ?
#
loop_
_entity_poly.entity_id
_entity_poly.type
_entity_poly.pdbx_seq_one_letter_code
_entity_poly.pdbx_strand_id
1 'polypeptide(L)' 'MNKEEKIQKLKQYLIKNKGLTLVSTIQELLNITENEAEGICKILIRDGKARKGKSQVAERDLFSIEII' A
#
# COMPACT_ATOMS: atom_id res chain seq x y z
N MET A 1 16.91 -1.35 -4.46
CA MET A 1 15.96 -0.31 -4.01
C MET A 1 15.85 -0.39 -2.49
N ASN A 2 16.20 0.68 -1.79
CA ASN A 2 16.12 0.78 -0.35
C ASN A 2 14.65 1.03 0.12
N LYS A 3 14.41 0.99 1.44
CA LYS A 3 13.07 1.14 2.01
C LYS A 3 12.43 2.51 1.72
N GLU A 4 13.24 3.56 1.67
CA GLU A 4 12.76 4.92 1.43
C GLU A 4 12.32 5.12 -0.01
N GLU A 5 13.08 4.60 -0.98
CA GLU A 5 12.70 4.57 -2.39
C GLU A 5 11.40 3.81 -2.62
N LYS A 6 11.21 2.65 -1.95
CA LYS A 6 9.95 1.88 -1.99
C LYS A 6 8.75 2.72 -1.53
N ILE A 7 8.90 3.44 -0.42
CA ILE A 7 7.84 4.32 0.11
C ILE A 7 7.53 5.46 -0.85
N GLN A 8 8.55 6.11 -1.42
CA GLN A 8 8.36 7.21 -2.37
C GLN A 8 7.67 6.73 -3.64
N LYS A 9 8.08 5.58 -4.19
CA LYS A 9 7.44 4.97 -5.36
C LYS A 9 5.97 4.63 -5.10
N LEU A 10 5.66 4.07 -3.93
CA LEU A 10 4.28 3.80 -3.53
C LEU A 10 3.45 5.08 -3.40
N LYS A 11 3.97 6.14 -2.77
CA LYS A 11 3.28 7.43 -2.68
C LYS A 11 2.96 8.01 -4.05
N GLN A 12 3.92 8.02 -4.98
CA GLN A 12 3.70 8.49 -6.35
C GLN A 12 2.61 7.68 -7.07
N TYR A 13 2.62 6.35 -6.90
CA TYR A 13 1.60 5.48 -7.46
C TYR A 13 0.21 5.79 -6.89
N LEU A 14 0.09 5.93 -5.57
CA LEU A 14 -1.19 6.24 -4.92
C LEU A 14 -1.74 7.60 -5.35
N ILE A 15 -0.88 8.63 -5.48
CA ILE A 15 -1.28 9.95 -6.00
C ILE A 15 -1.83 9.82 -7.43
N LYS A 16 -1.16 9.05 -8.30
CA LYS A 16 -1.58 8.84 -9.69
C LYS A 16 -2.90 8.07 -9.81
N ASN A 17 -3.15 7.09 -8.93
CA ASN A 17 -4.30 6.19 -9.00
C ASN A 17 -5.47 6.61 -8.09
N LYS A 18 -5.60 7.91 -7.78
CA LYS A 18 -6.68 8.47 -6.95
C LYS A 18 -6.78 7.85 -5.55
N GLY A 19 -5.64 7.44 -5.00
CA GLY A 19 -5.46 7.15 -3.59
C GLY A 19 -5.72 5.71 -3.17
N LEU A 20 -6.58 4.94 -3.85
CA LEU A 20 -6.94 3.58 -3.41
C LEU A 20 -6.10 2.49 -4.11
N THR A 21 -5.55 1.54 -3.37
CA THR A 21 -4.78 0.42 -3.93
C THR A 21 -4.78 -0.81 -3.02
N LEU A 22 -4.80 -2.01 -3.61
CA LEU A 22 -4.69 -3.29 -2.89
C LEU A 22 -3.24 -3.59 -2.49
N VAL A 23 -3.04 -4.25 -1.35
CA VAL A 23 -1.70 -4.72 -0.93
C VAL A 23 -1.04 -5.61 -2.00
N SER A 24 -1.81 -6.42 -2.74
CA SER A 24 -1.28 -7.23 -3.85
C SER A 24 -0.65 -6.40 -4.96
N THR A 25 -1.31 -5.32 -5.36
CA THR A 25 -0.76 -4.37 -6.33
C THR A 25 0.53 -3.72 -5.82
N ILE A 26 0.67 -3.53 -4.49
CA ILE A 26 1.89 -2.99 -3.88
C ILE A 26 3.03 -4.01 -3.93
N GLN A 27 2.74 -5.31 -3.72
CA GLN A 27 3.71 -6.39 -3.89
C GLN A 27 4.30 -6.38 -5.30
N GLU A 28 3.43 -6.33 -6.32
CA GLU A 28 3.82 -6.30 -7.72
C GLU A 28 4.58 -5.03 -8.08
N LEU A 29 4.08 -3.86 -7.66
CA LEU A 29 4.69 -2.55 -7.96
C LEU A 29 6.12 -2.44 -7.42
N LEU A 30 6.33 -2.94 -6.20
CA LEU A 30 7.59 -2.81 -5.48
C LEU A 30 8.50 -4.04 -5.62
N ASN A 31 7.98 -5.13 -6.21
CA ASN A 31 8.61 -6.44 -6.27
C ASN A 31 9.08 -6.92 -4.88
N ILE A 32 8.13 -7.00 -3.95
CA ILE A 32 8.36 -7.34 -2.53
C ILE A 32 7.41 -8.43 -2.05
N THR A 33 7.73 -9.02 -0.90
CA THR A 33 6.86 -9.99 -0.23
C THR A 33 5.59 -9.36 0.32
N GLU A 34 4.57 -10.19 0.61
CA GLU A 34 3.34 -9.77 1.31
C GLU A 34 3.63 -9.05 2.62
N ASN A 35 4.47 -9.66 3.46
CA ASN A 35 4.83 -9.12 4.76
C ASN A 35 5.48 -7.75 4.65
N GLU A 36 6.34 -7.53 3.64
CA GLU A 36 6.93 -6.22 3.39
C GLU A 36 5.89 -5.20 2.93
N ALA A 37 5.00 -5.59 2.00
CA ALA A 37 3.95 -4.71 1.49
C ALA A 37 3.00 -4.28 2.61
N GLU A 38 2.56 -5.23 3.45
CA GLU A 38 1.78 -4.95 4.65
C GLU A 38 2.51 -4.04 5.63
N GLY A 39 3.80 -4.30 5.87
CA GLY A 39 4.62 -3.48 6.76
C GLY A 39 4.67 -2.03 6.30
N ILE A 40 4.85 -1.79 5.00
CA ILE A 40 4.82 -0.44 4.41
C ILE A 40 3.43 0.19 4.58
N CYS A 41 2.35 -0.55 4.30
CA CYS A 41 0.98 -0.06 4.45
C CYS A 41 0.68 0.34 5.91
N LYS A 42 1.09 -0.50 6.88
CA LYS A 42 0.93 -0.24 8.31
C LYS A 42 1.69 1.02 8.74
N ILE A 43 2.89 1.27 8.21
CA ILE A 43 3.64 2.50 8.45
C ILE A 43 2.88 3.72 7.93
N LEU A 44 2.38 3.69 6.70
CA LEU A 44 1.62 4.81 6.12
C LEU A 44 0.34 5.11 6.90
N ILE A 45 -0.35 4.07 7.36
CA ILE A 45 -1.56 4.20 8.19
C ILE A 45 -1.21 4.80 9.56
N ARG A 46 -0.18 4.26 10.23
CA ARG A 46 0.27 4.75 11.54
C ARG A 46 0.74 6.21 11.47
N ASP A 47 1.39 6.59 10.38
CA ASP A 47 1.84 7.96 10.14
C ASP A 47 0.70 8.92 9.77
N GLY A 48 -0.55 8.45 9.68
CA GLY A 48 -1.72 9.25 9.30
C GLY A 48 -1.73 9.67 7.82
N LYS A 49 -0.88 9.08 6.98
CA LYS A 49 -0.77 9.38 5.54
C LYS A 49 -1.73 8.56 4.69
N ALA A 50 -2.28 7.48 5.28
CA ALA A 50 -3.24 6.61 4.63
C ALA A 50 -4.24 6.04 5.65
N ARG A 51 -5.32 5.47 5.16
CA ARG A 51 -6.29 4.67 5.92
C ARG A 51 -6.50 3.32 5.26
N LYS A 52 -6.95 2.33 6.03
CA LYS A 52 -7.43 1.06 5.49
C LYS A 52 -8.72 1.33 4.69
N GLY A 53 -8.69 1.11 3.39
CA GLY A 53 -9.87 1.13 2.54
C GLY A 53 -10.72 -0.13 2.77
N LYS A 54 -12.03 -0.02 2.52
CA LYS A 54 -12.94 -1.17 2.53
C LYS A 54 -12.74 -1.98 1.25
N SER A 55 -11.94 -3.04 1.29
CA SER A 55 -11.88 -3.99 0.18
C SER A 55 -13.12 -4.89 0.25
N GLN A 56 -13.95 -4.88 -0.79
CA GLN A 56 -15.04 -5.86 -0.99
C GLN A 56 -14.50 -7.20 -1.53
N VAL A 57 -13.21 -7.26 -1.89
CA VAL A 57 -12.58 -8.45 -2.46
C VAL A 57 -12.13 -9.36 -1.31
N ALA A 58 -13.09 -10.10 -0.76
CA ALA A 58 -12.98 -10.90 0.46
C ALA A 58 -12.62 -12.37 0.18
N GLU A 59 -11.53 -12.64 -0.54
CA GLU A 59 -11.05 -14.03 -0.72
C GLU A 59 -9.65 -14.29 -0.17
N ARG A 60 -8.89 -13.24 0.19
CA ARG A 60 -7.62 -13.33 0.92
C ARG A 60 -7.50 -12.12 1.85
N ASP A 61 -6.82 -12.26 2.99
CA ASP A 61 -6.65 -11.23 4.06
C ASP A 61 -5.98 -9.90 3.61
N LEU A 62 -5.85 -9.67 2.31
CA LEU A 62 -5.29 -8.45 1.74
C LEU A 62 -6.32 -7.33 1.77
N PHE A 63 -5.92 -6.22 2.38
CA PHE A 63 -6.72 -5.00 2.44
C PHE A 63 -6.27 -3.99 1.38
N SER A 64 -7.14 -3.00 1.12
CA SER A 64 -6.76 -1.81 0.36
C SER A 64 -6.28 -0.70 1.30
N ILE A 65 -5.42 0.19 0.82
CA ILE A 65 -5.11 1.46 1.49
C ILE A 65 -5.55 2.64 0.63
N GLU A 66 -5.92 3.74 1.29
CA GLU A 66 -6.31 5.01 0.68
C GLU A 66 -5.50 6.16 1.28
N ILE A 67 -4.89 7.04 0.48
CA ILE A 67 -4.19 8.24 1.02
C ILE A 67 -5.18 9.26 1.60
N ILE A 68 -4.75 10.01 2.62
CA ILE A 68 -5.52 11.10 3.27
C ILE A 68 -4.87 12.44 2.95
#